data_AF-A0AAN7WMT3-F1
#
_entry.id   AF-A0AAN7WMT3-F1
#
_cell.length_a   1.000
_cell.length_b   1.000
_cell.length_c   1.000
_cell.angle_alpha   90.00
_cell.angle_beta   90.00
_cell.angle_gamma   90.00
#
_symmetry.space_group_name_H-M   'P 1'
#
loop_
_entity.id
_entity.type
_entity.pdbx_description
1 polymer ?
#
loop_
_entity_poly.entity_id
_entity_poly.type
_entity_poly.pdbx_seq_one_letter_code
_entity_poly.pdbx_strand_id
1 'polypeptide(L)' 'MSAPLFGMPGMGLEGAAPSSNKPKSRFQLFKESPAYTILLNGGLFVAGVAFIQSPLMEMLAPQL' A
#
# COMPACT_ATOMS: atom_id res chain seq x y z
N MET A 1 54.03 -5.15 -5.42
CA MET A 1 52.77 -5.91 -5.31
C MET A 1 51.86 -5.15 -4.37
N SER A 2 50.65 -4.89 -4.83
CA SER A 2 49.79 -3.75 -4.45
C SER A 2 49.06 -3.95 -3.11
N ALA A 3 48.90 -2.84 -2.37
CA ALA A 3 48.27 -2.74 -1.05
C ALA A 3 46.75 -3.04 -1.05
N PRO A 4 46.14 -3.41 0.10
CA PRO A 4 44.69 -3.59 0.22
C PRO A 4 43.97 -2.25 0.05
N LEU A 5 42.97 -2.22 -0.83
CA LEU A 5 42.04 -1.09 -1.05
C LEU A 5 41.08 -0.94 0.14
N PHE A 6 41.60 -0.58 1.31
CA PHE A 6 40.81 -0.13 2.45
C PHE A 6 40.60 1.38 2.35
N GLY A 7 39.40 1.79 1.94
CA GLY A 7 38.94 3.19 2.01
C GLY A 7 38.75 3.88 0.66
N MET A 8 37.61 3.61 0.00
CA MET A 8 37.02 4.58 -0.92
C MET A 8 35.87 5.29 -0.20
N PRO A 9 36.06 6.53 0.29
CA PRO A 9 34.96 7.36 0.75
C PRO A 9 34.12 7.76 -0.46
N GLY A 10 32.94 7.14 -0.59
CA GLY A 10 32.07 7.27 -1.76
C GLY A 10 31.46 5.95 -2.22
N MET A 11 32.00 4.80 -1.77
CA MET A 11 31.23 3.54 -1.77
C MET A 11 30.40 3.52 -0.49
N GLY A 12 29.40 4.40 -0.48
CA GLY A 12 28.38 4.40 0.54
C GLY A 12 27.79 3.00 0.67
N LEU A 13 27.46 2.67 1.90
CA LEU A 13 26.50 1.62 2.25
C LEU A 13 25.11 1.98 1.69
N GLU A 14 25.01 2.24 0.39
CA GLU A 14 23.79 2.59 -0.34
C GLU A 14 23.50 1.46 -1.33
N GLY A 15 23.02 0.35 -0.80
CA GLY A 15 22.69 -0.81 -1.63
C GLY A 15 22.32 -2.05 -0.85
N ALA A 16 22.70 -2.12 0.42
CA ALA A 16 22.03 -3.02 1.36
C ALA A 16 20.69 -2.38 1.79
N ALA A 17 19.78 -2.20 0.82
CA ALA A 17 18.37 -2.30 1.19
C ALA A 17 18.26 -3.61 1.97
N PRO A 18 17.66 -3.63 3.17
CA PRO A 18 17.35 -4.90 3.79
C PRO A 18 16.43 -5.59 2.78
N SER A 19 16.98 -6.54 2.03
CA SER A 19 16.17 -7.59 1.42
C SER A 19 15.52 -8.25 2.62
N SER A 20 14.34 -7.74 2.99
CA SER A 20 13.51 -8.37 3.98
C SER A 20 13.01 -9.62 3.31
N ASN A 21 13.87 -10.64 3.28
CA ASN A 21 13.56 -11.98 2.80
C ASN A 21 12.65 -12.70 3.82
N LYS A 22 11.87 -11.92 4.58
CA LYS A 22 10.79 -12.42 5.41
C LYS A 22 9.72 -12.90 4.42
N PRO A 23 9.31 -14.17 4.50
CA PRO A 23 8.26 -14.69 3.64
C PRO A 23 7.03 -13.78 3.77
N LYS A 24 6.59 -13.20 2.65
CA LYS A 24 5.43 -12.30 2.63
C LYS A 24 4.19 -13.07 3.09
N SER A 25 3.41 -12.44 3.97
CA SER A 25 2.13 -13.00 4.37
C SER A 25 1.19 -13.11 3.16
N ARG A 26 0.30 -14.11 3.16
CA ARG A 26 -0.74 -14.27 2.11
C ARG A 26 -1.56 -13.00 1.90
N PHE A 27 -1.79 -12.24 2.97
CA PHE A 27 -2.47 -10.96 2.90
C PHE A 27 -1.63 -9.87 2.21
N GLN A 28 -0.32 -9.83 2.45
CA GLN A 28 0.58 -8.91 1.75
C GLN A 28 0.63 -9.22 0.26
N LEU A 29 0.74 -10.51 -0.10
CA LEU A 29 0.67 -10.96 -1.50
C LEU A 29 -0.66 -10.59 -2.15
N PHE A 30 -1.77 -10.71 -1.44
CA PHE A 30 -3.08 -10.29 -1.95
C PHE A 30 -3.14 -8.76 -2.17
N LYS A 31 -2.67 -7.96 -1.21
CA LYS A 31 -2.66 -6.49 -1.33
C LYS A 31 -1.81 -5.98 -2.49
N GLU A 32 -0.75 -6.71 -2.85
CA GLU A 32 0.10 -6.40 -4.01
C GLU A 32 -0.53 -6.82 -5.34
N SER A 33 -1.64 -7.58 -5.33
CA SER A 33 -2.32 -8.02 -6.54
C SER A 33 -3.23 -6.93 -7.14
N PRO A 34 -3.41 -6.91 -8.48
CA PRO A 34 -4.36 -6.00 -9.12
C PRO A 34 -5.82 -6.17 -8.63
N ALA A 35 -6.16 -7.39 -8.19
CA ALA A 35 -7.50 -7.71 -7.69
C ALA A 35 -7.84 -6.96 -6.40
N TYR A 36 -6.86 -6.64 -5.56
CA TYR A 36 -7.09 -5.87 -4.34
C TYR A 36 -7.70 -4.51 -4.62
N THR A 37 -7.13 -3.76 -5.58
CA THR A 37 -7.63 -2.44 -5.97
C THR A 37 -9.04 -2.52 -6.55
N ILE A 38 -9.33 -3.54 -7.37
CA ILE A 38 -10.66 -3.72 -7.96
C ILE A 38 -11.70 -4.02 -6.88
N LEU A 39 -11.41 -4.96 -5.99
CA LEU A 39 -12.32 -5.33 -4.90
C LEU A 39 -12.52 -4.20 -3.90
N LEU A 40 -11.45 -3.49 -3.56
CA LEU A 40 -11.50 -2.36 -2.64
C LEU A 40 -12.39 -1.26 -3.21
N ASN A 41 -12.11 -0.79 -4.42
CA ASN A 41 -12.88 0.30 -5.01
C ASN A 41 -14.31 -0.14 -5.38
N GLY A 42 -14.49 -1.37 -5.88
CA GLY A 42 -15.81 -1.93 -6.14
C GLY A 42 -16.67 -2.03 -4.87
N GLY A 43 -16.08 -2.51 -3.77
CA GLY A 43 -16.75 -2.56 -2.47
C GLY A 43 -17.11 -1.18 -1.94
N LEU A 44 -16.17 -0.22 -2.02
CA LEU A 44 -16.41 1.17 -1.62
C LEU A 44 -17.50 1.84 -2.47
N PHE A 45 -17.56 1.54 -3.78
CA PHE A 45 -18.60 2.05 -4.66
C PHE A 45 -19.98 1.52 -4.26
N VAL A 46 -20.14 0.22 -4.07
CA VAL A 46 -21.41 -0.38 -3.65
C VAL A 46 -21.83 0.15 -2.28
N ALA A 47 -20.89 0.26 -1.34
CA ALA A 47 -21.16 0.86 -0.03
C ALA A 47 -21.61 2.33 -0.15
N GLY A 48 -20.96 3.11 -1.02
CA GLY A 48 -21.36 4.50 -1.31
C GLY A 48 -22.75 4.60 -1.92
N VAL A 49 -23.08 3.73 -2.88
CA VAL A 49 -24.42 3.66 -3.50
C VAL A 49 -25.49 3.30 -2.48
N ALA A 50 -25.21 2.35 -1.58
CA ALA A 50 -26.12 1.98 -0.51
C ALA A 50 -26.26 3.12 0.51
N PHE A 51 -25.18 3.83 0.83
CA PHE A 51 -25.21 4.97 1.74
C PHE A 51 -26.03 6.15 1.18
N ILE A 52 -25.83 6.51 -0.08
CA ILE A 52 -26.60 7.58 -0.78
C ILE A 52 -28.09 7.28 -0.81
N GLN A 53 -28.46 6.02 -1.02
CA GLN A 53 -29.87 5.60 -1.03
C GLN A 53 -30.42 5.27 0.36
N SER A 54 -29.60 5.36 1.41
CA SER A 54 -30.06 5.10 2.78
C SER A 54 -30.64 6.36 3.42
N PRO A 55 -31.57 6.22 4.39
CA PRO A 55 -32.09 7.35 5.17
C PRO A 55 -31.02 8.11 5.95
N LEU A 56 -29.83 7.52 6.16
CA LEU A 56 -28.71 8.21 6.81
C LEU A 56 -28.27 9.45 6.02
N MET A 57 -28.41 9.43 4.70
CA MET A 57 -28.07 10.58 3.86
C MET A 57 -29.10 11.71 3.97
N GLU A 58 -30.36 11.40 4.28
CA GLU A 58 -31.39 12.42 4.55
C GLU A 58 -31.10 13.17 5.85
N MET A 59 -30.50 12.51 6.84
CA MET A 59 -30.07 13.16 8.09
C MET A 59 -28.94 14.18 7.88
N LEU A 60 -28.18 14.04 6.79
CA LEU A 60 -27.10 14.94 6.43
C LEU A 60 -27.58 16.12 5.57
N ALA A 61 -28.81 16.05 5.03
CA ALA A 61 -29.37 17.14 4.25
C ALA A 61 -29.70 18.34 5.15
N PRO A 62 -29.37 19.58 4.72
CA PRO A 62 -29.77 20.79 5.44
C PRO A 62 -31.29 20.87 5.53
N GLN A 63 -31.80 21.14 6.72
CA GLN A 63 -33.19 21.47 6.94
C GLN A 63 -33.32 22.98 6.78
N LEU A 64 -33.84 23.42 5.63
CA LEU A 64 -34.18 24.83 5.33
C LEU A 64 -35.56 25.17 5.89
#